data_AF-A0A7L7Z1Y7-F1
#
_entry.id   AF-A0A7L7Z1Y7-F1
#
_cell.length_a   1.000
_cell.length_b   1.000
_cell.length_c   1.000
_cell.angle_alpha   90.00
_cell.angle_beta   90.00
_cell.angle_gamma   90.00
#
_symmetry.space_group_name_H-M   'P 1'
#
loop_
_entity.id
_entity.type
_entity.pdbx_description
1 polymer ?
#
loop_
_entity_poly.entity_id
_entity_poly.type
_entity_poly.pdbx_seq_one_letter_code
_entity_poly.pdbx_strand_id
1 'polypeptide(L)'
;MHDTGADDMGDLVQSSASESLPACAREHVRSATEQARFISGYFGWSISGDAIRGTGDAVALYVEDLAAALTELGWISTAGIHWDRMPFGEDEAAEALRMVQRTHGWDV
;
A
#
# COMPACT_ATOMS: atom_id res chain seq x y z
N MET A 1 5.93 69.36 -20.78
CA MET A 1 7.41 69.18 -20.83
C MET A 1 7.92 69.44 -19.43
N HIS A 2 8.35 68.49 -18.61
CA HIS A 2 8.79 67.10 -18.82
C HIS A 2 8.02 66.14 -17.92
N ASP A 3 7.79 64.95 -18.45
CA ASP A 3 7.16 63.81 -17.82
C ASP A 3 8.06 63.16 -16.75
N THR A 4 7.36 62.61 -15.77
CA THR A 4 7.78 61.77 -14.65
C THR A 4 8.58 60.56 -15.14
N GLY A 5 9.77 60.33 -14.58
CA GLY A 5 10.60 59.18 -14.93
C GLY A 5 11.38 58.67 -13.74
N ALA A 6 10.83 57.66 -13.06
CA ALA A 6 11.54 56.55 -12.41
C ALA A 6 10.49 55.73 -11.62
N ASP A 7 9.64 55.03 -12.37
CA ASP A 7 8.87 53.91 -11.86
C ASP A 7 9.58 52.62 -12.26
N ASP A 8 9.29 51.58 -11.49
CA ASP A 8 9.54 50.17 -11.74
C ASP A 8 10.86 49.55 -11.22
N MET A 9 10.87 49.38 -9.90
CA MET A 9 11.51 48.20 -9.29
C MET A 9 10.77 46.94 -9.74
N GLY A 10 11.32 46.22 -10.70
CA GLY A 10 10.69 44.95 -11.07
C GLY A 10 11.31 44.23 -12.25
N ASP A 11 12.57 43.79 -12.16
CA ASP A 11 12.90 42.50 -12.76
C ASP A 11 14.26 41.97 -12.27
N LEU A 12 14.22 41.08 -11.29
CA LEU A 12 15.23 40.06 -11.09
C LEU A 12 14.46 38.82 -10.63
N VAL A 13 13.56 38.35 -11.51
CA VAL A 13 13.08 36.98 -11.44
C VAL A 13 14.33 36.11 -11.56
N GLN A 14 14.80 35.63 -10.42
CA GLN A 14 15.77 34.55 -10.34
C GLN A 14 15.19 33.42 -11.20
N SER A 15 15.74 33.28 -12.40
CA SER A 15 15.57 32.11 -13.23
C SER A 15 16.28 30.99 -12.49
N SER A 16 15.62 30.43 -11.47
CA SER A 16 15.99 29.15 -10.90
C SER A 16 15.99 28.18 -12.05
N ALA A 17 17.20 27.80 -12.46
CA ALA A 17 17.45 26.66 -13.30
C ALA A 17 16.50 25.56 -12.85
N SER A 18 15.64 25.11 -13.76
CA SER A 18 14.89 23.89 -13.55
C SER A 18 15.94 22.79 -13.41
N GLU A 19 16.37 22.53 -12.17
CA GLU A 19 16.93 21.24 -11.79
C GLU A 19 15.90 20.24 -12.27
N SER A 20 16.26 19.57 -13.36
CA SER A 20 15.49 18.45 -13.86
C SER A 20 15.54 17.42 -12.74
N LEU A 21 14.50 17.41 -11.91
CA LEU A 21 14.31 16.38 -10.91
C LEU A 21 14.49 15.06 -11.66
N PRO A 22 15.38 14.16 -11.20
CA PRO A 22 15.51 12.86 -11.83
C PRO A 22 14.11 12.27 -11.91
N ALA A 23 13.71 11.85 -13.13
CA ALA A 23 12.38 11.33 -13.40
C ALA A 23 11.97 10.43 -12.25
N CYS A 24 10.87 10.81 -11.58
CA CYS A 24 10.39 10.14 -10.37
C CYS A 24 10.48 8.63 -10.60
N ALA A 25 11.27 7.96 -9.76
CA ALA A 25 11.64 6.57 -9.91
C ALA A 25 10.40 5.71 -10.19
N ARG A 26 10.56 4.69 -11.06
CA ARG A 26 9.63 3.58 -11.30
C ARG A 26 8.68 3.42 -10.13
N GLU A 27 7.37 3.50 -10.37
CA GLU A 27 6.32 3.31 -9.37
C GLU A 27 6.80 2.29 -8.32
N HIS A 28 6.95 2.74 -7.07
CA HIS A 28 7.45 1.88 -5.99
C HIS A 28 6.40 0.79 -5.73
N VAL A 29 6.48 -0.30 -6.49
CA VAL A 29 5.62 -1.46 -6.32
C VAL A 29 6.06 -2.16 -5.04
N ARG A 30 5.19 -2.11 -4.02
CA ARG A 30 5.39 -2.83 -2.76
C ARG A 30 5.52 -4.32 -3.04
N SER A 31 6.42 -4.99 -2.32
CA SER A 31 6.49 -6.45 -2.33
C SER A 31 5.18 -7.07 -1.82
N ALA A 32 4.92 -8.33 -2.16
CA ALA A 32 3.68 -9.01 -1.74
C ALA A 32 3.53 -9.04 -0.20
N THR A 33 4.63 -9.22 0.54
CA THR A 33 4.59 -9.20 2.02
C THR A 33 4.37 -7.79 2.58
N GLU A 34 4.85 -6.74 1.93
CA GLU A 34 4.50 -5.36 2.31
C GLU A 34 3.03 -5.04 2.02
N GLN A 35 2.49 -5.51 0.89
CA GLN A 35 1.06 -5.39 0.59
C GLN A 35 0.22 -6.16 1.62
N ALA A 36 0.64 -7.36 2.00
CA ALA A 36 -0.01 -8.16 3.05
C ALA A 36 -0.02 -7.43 4.39
N ARG A 37 1.11 -6.84 4.83
CA ARG A 37 1.16 -6.01 6.05
C ARG A 37 0.20 -4.82 5.98
N PHE A 38 0.07 -4.19 4.82
CA PHE A 38 -0.86 -3.09 4.63
C PHE A 38 -2.32 -3.56 4.78
N ILE A 39 -2.67 -4.70 4.20
CA ILE A 39 -4.01 -5.30 4.32
C ILE A 39 -4.29 -5.72 5.77
N SER A 40 -3.32 -6.30 6.48
CA SER A 40 -3.47 -6.59 7.91
C SER A 40 -3.80 -5.33 8.70
N GLY A 41 -3.09 -4.23 8.44
CA GLY A 41 -3.38 -2.93 9.06
C GLY A 41 -4.78 -2.40 8.71
N TYR A 42 -5.23 -2.57 7.46
CA TYR A 42 -6.56 -2.17 7.00
C TYR A 42 -7.68 -2.89 7.76
N PHE A 43 -7.56 -4.20 7.96
CA PHE A 43 -8.53 -4.99 8.73
C PHE A 43 -8.33 -4.93 10.25
N GLY A 44 -7.33 -4.18 10.74
CA GLY A 44 -7.03 -4.10 12.16
C GLY A 44 -6.38 -5.37 12.73
N TRP A 45 -5.89 -6.28 11.88
CA TRP A 45 -5.18 -7.47 12.31
C TRP A 45 -3.81 -7.12 12.89
N SER A 46 -3.58 -7.56 14.12
CA SER A 46 -2.33 -7.33 14.82
C SER A 46 -1.27 -8.33 14.36
N ILE A 47 -0.05 -7.85 14.18
CA ILE A 47 1.11 -8.70 13.88
C ILE A 47 1.89 -8.85 15.19
N SER A 48 2.01 -10.10 15.68
CA SER A 48 2.69 -10.45 16.92
C SER A 48 3.73 -11.53 16.66
N GLY A 49 4.99 -11.11 16.47
CA GLY A 49 6.01 -11.99 15.92
C GLY A 49 5.65 -12.32 14.47
N ASP A 50 5.60 -13.61 14.14
CA ASP A 50 5.23 -14.07 12.80
C ASP A 50 3.70 -14.15 12.60
N ALA A 51 2.95 -14.37 13.69
CA ALA A 51 1.51 -14.58 13.64
C ALA A 51 0.75 -13.27 13.38
N ILE A 52 -0.25 -13.36 12.51
CA ILE A 52 -1.25 -12.31 12.25
C ILE A 52 -2.54 -12.72 12.95
N ARG A 53 -3.11 -11.83 13.77
CA ARG A 53 -4.27 -12.10 14.61
C ARG A 53 -5.38 -11.08 14.38
N GLY A 54 -6.58 -11.57 14.12
CA GLY A 54 -7.79 -10.77 14.10
C GLY A 54 -8.43 -10.66 15.49
N THR A 55 -9.65 -10.15 15.53
CA THR A 55 -10.37 -9.83 16.78
C THR A 55 -10.65 -11.07 17.66
N GLY A 56 -10.78 -12.25 17.06
CA GLY A 56 -11.11 -13.49 17.79
C GLY A 56 -10.15 -14.66 17.62
N ASP A 57 -9.28 -14.63 16.60
CA ASP A 57 -8.50 -15.80 16.20
C ASP A 57 -7.27 -15.41 15.37
N ALA A 58 -6.35 -16.35 15.18
CA ALA A 58 -5.22 -16.17 14.29
C ALA A 58 -5.68 -16.26 12.83
N VAL A 59 -5.24 -15.29 12.03
CA VAL A 59 -5.58 -15.14 10.60
C VAL A 59 -4.51 -15.80 9.72
N ALA A 60 -3.25 -15.79 10.15
CA ALA A 60 -2.15 -16.51 9.49
C ALA A 60 -0.97 -16.69 10.46
N LEU A 61 -0.15 -17.72 10.29
CA LEU A 61 1.06 -17.95 11.09
C LEU A 61 2.27 -17.14 10.62
N TYR A 62 2.34 -16.83 9.33
CA TYR A 62 3.44 -16.10 8.68
C TYR A 62 2.90 -15.08 7.67
N VAL A 63 3.62 -13.99 7.47
CA VAL A 63 3.24 -12.93 6.52
C VAL A 63 3.40 -13.38 5.07
N GLU A 64 4.29 -14.34 4.81
CA GLU A 64 4.50 -14.98 3.52
C GLU A 64 3.26 -15.80 3.11
N ASP A 65 2.70 -16.59 4.03
CA ASP A 65 1.49 -17.38 3.79
C ASP A 65 0.28 -16.48 3.59
N LEU A 66 0.20 -15.39 4.38
CA LEU A 66 -0.81 -14.36 4.16
C LEU A 66 -0.67 -13.74 2.77
N ALA A 67 0.52 -13.35 2.35
CA ALA A 67 0.76 -12.79 1.03
C ALA A 67 0.41 -13.77 -0.10
N ALA A 68 0.73 -15.05 0.07
CA ALA A 68 0.37 -16.10 -0.88
C ALA A 68 -1.16 -16.25 -1.00
N ALA A 69 -1.87 -16.33 0.13
CA ALA A 69 -3.31 -16.44 0.15
C ALA A 69 -4.01 -15.21 -0.45
N LEU A 70 -3.53 -14.00 -0.12
CA LEU A 70 -4.04 -12.75 -0.70
C LEU A 70 -3.81 -12.67 -2.22
N THR A 71 -2.71 -13.25 -2.72
CA THR A 71 -2.43 -13.34 -4.16
C THR A 71 -3.40 -14.30 -4.84
N GLU A 72 -3.67 -15.47 -4.21
CA GLU A 72 -4.60 -16.46 -4.74
C GLU A 72 -6.05 -15.96 -4.77
N LEU A 73 -6.47 -15.24 -3.73
CA LEU A 73 -7.75 -14.53 -3.68
C LEU A 73 -7.81 -13.35 -4.68
N GLY A 74 -6.68 -12.97 -5.28
CA GLY A 74 -6.58 -11.88 -6.23
C GLY A 74 -6.74 -10.50 -5.62
N TRP A 75 -6.56 -10.37 -4.30
CA TRP A 75 -6.61 -9.08 -3.58
C TRP A 75 -5.31 -8.30 -3.74
N ILE A 76 -4.20 -9.00 -3.97
CA ILE A 76 -2.91 -8.35 -4.28
C ILE A 76 -2.30 -8.94 -5.55
N SER A 77 -1.41 -8.17 -6.16
CA SER A 77 -0.67 -8.56 -7.35
C SER A 77 0.63 -7.77 -7.46
N THR A 78 1.42 -8.07 -8.49
CA THR A 78 2.58 -7.25 -8.86
C THR A 78 2.21 -5.84 -9.32
N ALA A 79 0.94 -5.55 -9.59
CA ALA A 79 0.46 -4.20 -9.90
C ALA A 79 -0.03 -3.44 -8.65
N GLY A 80 -0.19 -4.12 -7.51
CA GLY A 80 -0.71 -3.55 -6.27
C GLY A 80 -1.97 -4.26 -5.75
N ILE A 81 -2.65 -3.55 -4.84
CA ILE A 81 -3.83 -4.03 -4.10
C ILE A 81 -5.12 -3.73 -4.89
N HIS A 82 -5.97 -4.75 -5.06
CA HIS A 82 -7.27 -4.71 -5.74
C HIS A 82 -8.41 -4.56 -4.73
N TRP A 83 -8.66 -3.32 -4.30
CA TRP A 83 -9.68 -3.00 -3.28
C TRP A 83 -11.11 -3.36 -3.70
N ASP A 84 -11.39 -3.41 -5.00
CA ASP A 84 -12.71 -3.76 -5.55
C ASP A 84 -13.08 -5.25 -5.35
N ARG A 85 -12.10 -6.10 -5.04
CA ARG A 85 -12.27 -7.55 -4.87
C ARG A 85 -12.28 -7.98 -3.41
N MET A 86 -11.96 -7.05 -2.50
CA MET A 86 -11.88 -7.35 -1.08
C MET A 86 -13.28 -7.32 -0.45
N PRO A 87 -13.56 -8.25 0.48
CA PRO A 87 -14.73 -8.14 1.33
C PRO A 87 -14.61 -6.93 2.26
N PHE A 88 -15.76 -6.35 2.62
CA PHE A 88 -15.82 -5.18 3.51
C PHE A 88 -15.63 -5.55 4.98
N GLY A 89 -16.01 -6.78 5.37
CA GLY A 89 -15.96 -7.25 6.75
C GLY A 89 -14.68 -8.02 7.08
N GLU A 90 -14.14 -7.78 8.29
CA GLU A 90 -13.00 -8.52 8.83
C GLU A 90 -13.25 -10.05 8.84
N ASP A 91 -14.42 -10.47 9.31
CA ASP A 91 -14.77 -11.88 9.45
C ASP A 91 -14.87 -12.60 8.10
N GLU A 92 -15.49 -11.95 7.11
CA GLU A 92 -15.60 -12.46 5.75
C GLU A 92 -14.22 -12.56 5.10
N ALA A 93 -13.35 -11.58 5.33
CA ALA A 93 -11.97 -11.60 4.87
C ALA A 93 -11.18 -12.78 5.49
N ALA A 94 -11.31 -12.96 6.81
CA ALA A 94 -10.67 -14.05 7.52
C ALA A 94 -11.20 -15.42 7.08
N GLU A 95 -12.51 -15.56 6.81
CA GLU A 95 -13.09 -16.80 6.30
C GLU A 95 -12.56 -17.16 4.91
N ALA A 96 -12.47 -16.20 4.00
CA ALA A 96 -11.88 -16.41 2.67
C ALA A 96 -10.43 -16.89 2.74
N LEU A 97 -9.63 -16.28 3.62
CA LEU A 97 -8.24 -16.68 3.87
C LEU A 97 -8.16 -18.11 4.44
N ARG A 98 -9.02 -18.47 5.39
CA ARG A 98 -9.06 -19.82 5.96
C ARG A 98 -9.38 -20.89 4.92
N MET A 99 -10.22 -20.60 3.93
CA MET A 99 -10.49 -21.56 2.84
C MET A 99 -9.23 -21.86 2.01
N VAL A 100 -8.44 -20.83 1.71
CA VAL A 100 -7.16 -21.00 1.01
C VAL A 100 -6.16 -21.75 1.88
N GLN A 101 -6.03 -21.37 3.15
CA GLN A 101 -5.11 -22.02 4.09
C GLN A 101 -5.40 -23.50 4.28
N ARG A 102 -6.68 -23.91 4.43
CA ARG A 102 -7.07 -25.33 4.46
C ARG A 102 -6.64 -26.10 3.23
N THR A 103 -6.73 -25.45 2.06
CA THR A 103 -6.37 -26.07 0.79
C THR A 103 -4.87 -26.37 0.71
N HIS A 104 -4.04 -25.52 1.32
CA HIS A 104 -2.58 -25.68 1.36
C HIS A 104 -2.05 -26.35 2.63
N GLY A 105 -2.91 -26.62 3.62
CA GLY A 105 -2.51 -27.18 4.92
C GLY A 105 -1.82 -26.17 5.84
N TRP A 106 -2.10 -24.88 5.68
CA TRP A 106 -1.60 -23.77 6.51
C TRP A 106 -2.58 -23.37 7.61
N ASP A 107 -3.43 -24.31 8.03
CA ASP A 107 -4.42 -24.07 9.07
C ASP A 107 -3.77 -23.54 10.35
N VAL A 108 -4.45 -22.56 10.95
CA VAL A 108 -4.00 -21.80 12.12
C VAL A 108 -4.68 -22.30 13.38
#